data_AF-A0A7C1EUJ9-F1
#
_entry.id   AF-A0A7C1EUJ9-F1
#
_cell.length_a   1.000
_cell.length_b   1.000
_cell.length_c   1.000
_cell.angle_alpha   90.00
_cell.angle_beta   90.00
_cell.angle_gamma   90.00
#
_symmetry.space_group_name_H-M   'P 1'
#
loop_
_entity.id
_entity.type
_entity.pdbx_description
1 polymer ?
#
loop_
_entity_poly.entity_id
_entity_poly.type
_entity_poly.pdbx_seq_one_letter_code
_entity_poly.pdbx_strand_id
1 'polypeptide(L)' 'MKEEDLIKDGWEKIGIYNEPRLSEICELYRELGFDVLVVPYEGKLNHECGVCYDTDEKLEFKIVFTKRVKK' A
#
# COMPACT_ATOMS: atom_id res chain seq x y z
N MET A 1 -0.97 -11.75 7.58
CA MET A 1 -2.36 -11.56 7.12
C MET A 1 -2.35 -11.67 5.61
N LYS A 2 -3.26 -12.43 4.99
CA LYS A 2 -3.32 -12.52 3.52
C LYS A 2 -4.21 -11.41 2.98
N GLU A 3 -3.88 -10.91 1.78
CA GLU A 3 -4.66 -9.89 1.07
C GLU A 3 -6.15 -10.28 0.95
N GLU A 4 -6.43 -11.55 0.71
CA GLU A 4 -7.78 -12.10 0.57
C GLU A 4 -8.66 -11.92 1.82
N ASP A 5 -8.07 -12.03 3.02
CA ASP A 5 -8.80 -11.86 4.27
C ASP A 5 -9.17 -10.39 4.51
N LEU A 6 -8.30 -9.47 4.12
CA LEU A 6 -8.55 -8.03 4.22
C LEU A 6 -9.69 -7.61 3.30
N ILE A 7 -9.69 -8.10 2.06
CA ILE A 7 -10.77 -7.82 1.10
C ILE A 7 -12.11 -8.34 1.63
N LYS A 8 -12.13 -9.54 2.23
CA LYS A 8 -13.33 -10.11 2.86
C LYS A 8 -13.82 -9.30 4.07
N ASP A 9 -12.89 -8.72 4.84
CA ASP A 9 -13.21 -7.84 5.96
C ASP A 9 -13.65 -6.43 5.50
N GLY A 10 -13.68 -6.17 4.19
CA GLY A 10 -14.14 -4.91 3.60
C GLY A 10 -13.06 -3.86 3.45
N TRP A 11 -11.78 -4.26 3.47
CA TRP A 11 -10.67 -3.41 3.08
C TRP A 11 -10.51 -3.39 1.56
N GLU A 12 -10.23 -2.21 1.01
CA GLU A 12 -9.98 -2.01 -0.40
C GLU A 12 -8.50 -1.73 -0.63
N LYS A 13 -7.88 -2.49 -1.53
CA LYS A 13 -6.47 -2.30 -1.90
C LYS A 13 -6.34 -1.07 -2.79
N ILE A 14 -5.58 -0.07 -2.35
CA ILE A 14 -5.36 1.16 -3.12
C ILE A 14 -4.15 1.04 -4.02
N GLY A 15 -3.10 0.34 -3.58
CA GLY A 15 -1.89 0.18 -4.36
C GLY A 15 -0.69 -0.25 -3.55
N ILE A 16 0.46 -0.32 -4.23
CA ILE A 16 1.77 -0.61 -3.65
C ILE A 16 2.59 0.67 -3.76
N TYR A 17 3.13 1.14 -2.64
CA TYR A 17 3.88 2.39 -2.56
C TYR A 17 5.16 2.19 -1.75
N ASN A 18 6.15 3.03 -2.03
CA ASN A 18 7.36 3.21 -1.26
C ASN A 18 7.38 4.63 -0.66
N GLU A 19 8.28 4.87 0.29
CA GLU A 19 8.50 6.21 0.83
C GLU A 19 9.08 7.17 -0.23
N PRO A 20 8.77 8.47 -0.16
CA PRO A 20 7.88 9.13 0.81
C PRO A 20 6.38 9.04 0.43
N ARG A 21 6.07 8.51 -0.75
CA ARG A 21 4.71 8.49 -1.31
C ARG A 21 3.73 7.71 -0.43
N LEU A 22 4.20 6.65 0.21
CA LEU A 22 3.41 5.84 1.12
C LEU A 22 2.87 6.67 2.31
N SER A 23 3.73 7.44 2.99
CA SER A 23 3.33 8.33 4.09
C SER A 23 2.26 9.33 3.65
N GLU A 24 2.47 10.00 2.51
CA GLU A 24 1.52 10.98 1.95
C GLU A 24 0.14 10.38 1.71
N ILE A 25 0.08 9.18 1.09
CA ILE A 25 -1.19 8.49 0.83
C ILE A 25 -1.86 8.07 2.14
N CYS A 26 -1.10 7.60 3.13
CA CYS A 26 -1.66 7.23 4.41
C CYS A 26 -2.29 8.41 5.14
N GLU A 27 -1.62 9.56 5.16
CA GLU A 27 -2.13 10.77 5.79
C GLU A 27 -3.38 11.28 5.08
N LEU A 28 -3.33 11.39 3.74
CA LEU A 28 -4.48 11.82 2.94
C LEU A 28 -5.74 11.01 3.24
N TYR A 29 -5.66 9.67 3.23
CA TYR A 29 -6.84 8.84 3.46
C TYR A 29 -7.32 8.88 4.91
N ARG A 30 -6.42 9.04 5.89
CA ARG A 30 -6.80 9.26 7.30
C ARG A 30 -7.55 10.57 7.47
N GLU A 31 -7.10 11.66 6.83
CA GLU A 31 -7.77 12.96 6.85
C GLU A 31 -9.15 12.91 6.20
N LEU A 32 -9.31 12.10 5.15
CA LEU A 32 -10.61 11.83 4.50
C LEU A 32 -11.55 10.97 5.35
N GLY A 33 -11.12 10.50 6.52
CA GLY A 33 -11.93 9.69 7.44
C GLY A 33 -11.96 8.20 7.09
N PHE A 34 -10.93 7.70 6.40
CA PHE A 34 -10.76 6.28 6.15
C PHE A 34 -9.81 5.67 7.18
N ASP A 35 -10.06 4.41 7.51
CA ASP A 35 -9.07 3.58 8.18
C ASP A 35 -8.03 3.16 7.14
N VAL A 36 -6.74 3.31 7.50
CA VAL A 36 -5.61 2.98 6.62
C VAL A 36 -4.78 1.88 7.24
N LEU A 37 -4.61 0.78 6.50
CA LEU A 37 -3.79 -0.36 6.87
C LEU A 37 -2.65 -0.51 5.87
N VAL A 38 -1.43 -0.65 6.39
CA VAL A 38 -0.23 -0.86 5.57
C VAL A 38 0.32 -2.25 5.86
N VAL A 39 0.54 -3.02 4.80
CA VAL A 39 1.05 -4.40 4.87
C VAL A 39 2.34 -4.49 4.07
N PRO A 40 3.41 -5.15 4.57
CA PRO A 40 4.63 -5.33 3.79
C PRO A 40 4.35 -6.10 2.50
N TYR A 41 4.93 -5.65 1.38
CA TYR A 41 4.86 -6.38 0.12
C TYR A 41 5.95 -7.46 0.11
N GLU A 42 5.57 -8.72 0.32
CA GLU A 42 6.49 -9.86 0.30
C GLU A 42 6.72 -10.44 -1.11
N GLY A 43 6.10 -9.85 -2.14
CA GLY A 43 6.33 -10.26 -3.52
C GLY A 43 7.72 -9.87 -3.99
N LYS A 44 8.38 -10.76 -4.76
CA LYS A 44 9.45 -10.30 -5.63
C LYS A 44 8.80 -9.37 -6.65
N LEU A 45 9.11 -8.08 -6.59
CA LEU A 45 8.85 -7.21 -7.73
C LEU A 45 9.62 -7.80 -8.90
N ASN A 46 8.92 -8.53 -9.75
CA ASN A 46 9.47 -8.95 -11.02
C ASN A 46 9.68 -7.64 -11.76
N HIS A 47 10.95 -7.26 -11.93
CA HIS A 47 11.39 -5.95 -12.44
C HIS A 47 11.13 -5.87 -13.96
N GLU A 48 9.90 -6.17 -14.38
CA GLU A 48 9.41 -6.12 -15.75
C GLU A 48 8.35 -5.01 -15.92
N CYS A 49 8.35 -4.05 -15.00
CA CYS A 49 7.78 -2.73 -15.26
C CYS A 49 8.93 -1.84 -15.72
N GLY A 50 9.05 -1.70 -17.05
CA GLY A 50 10.13 -0.98 -17.69
C GLY A 50 10.27 0.44 -17.16
N VAL A 51 11.50 0.75 -16.76
CA VAL A 51 12.07 2.09 -16.61
C VAL A 51 11.46 2.93 -15.47
N CYS A 52 11.96 2.78 -14.24
CA CYS A 52 12.09 3.86 -13.25
C CYS A 52 12.96 3.38 -12.07
N TYR A 53 14.19 3.90 -11.99
CA TYR A 53 15.19 3.79 -10.91
C TYR A 53 16.13 2.58 -10.88
N ASP A 54 17.27 2.79 -11.55
CA ASP A 54 18.59 2.27 -11.19
C ASP A 54 18.95 2.81 -9.79
N THR A 55 18.58 2.08 -8.75
CA THR A 55 19.05 2.34 -7.40
C THR A 55 18.99 1.04 -6.62
N ASP A 56 20.18 0.57 -6.27
CA ASP A 56 20.49 -0.63 -5.48
C ASP A 56 20.02 -0.50 -4.01
N GLU A 57 19.10 0.42 -3.71
CA GLU A 57 18.46 0.50 -2.41
C GLU A 57 17.32 -0.51 -2.39
N LYS A 58 17.30 -1.35 -1.35
CA LYS A 58 16.22 -2.28 -1.06
C LYS A 58 14.93 -1.46 -0.86
N LEU A 59 14.24 -1.16 -1.95
CA LEU A 59 12.99 -0.43 -1.91
C LEU A 59 11.98 -1.29 -1.14
N GLU A 60 11.70 -0.90 0.10
CA GLU A 60 10.71 -1.55 0.96
C GLU A 60 9.31 -1.12 0.53
N PHE A 61 8.77 -1.82 -0.46
CA PHE A 61 7.41 -1.59 -0.90
C PHE A 61 6.40 -2.12 0.11
N LYS A 62 5.32 -1.36 0.29
CA LYS A 62 4.20 -1.75 1.15
C LYS A 62 2.90 -1.59 0.38
N ILE A 63 1.96 -2.49 0.64
CA ILE A 63 0.61 -2.43 0.13
C ILE A 63 -0.23 -1.59 1.08
N VAL A 64 -0.93 -0.60 0.54
CA VAL A 64 -1.88 0.20 1.30
C VAL A 64 -3.28 -0.34 1.05
N PHE A 65 -4.04 -0.45 2.13
CA PHE A 65 -5.45 -0.77 2.14
C PHE A 65 -6.22 0.33 2.86
N THR A 66 -7.42 0.64 2.37
CA THR A 66 -8.34 1.57 3.02
C THR A 66 -9.69 0.94 3.27
N LYS A 67 -10.31 1.33 4.37
CA LYS A 67 -11.68 0.95 4.71
C LYS A 67 -12.46 2.19 5.10
N ARG A 68 -13.68 2.32 4.57
CA ARG A 68 -14.58 3.41 4.97
C ARG A 68 -14.99 3.21 6.42
N VAL A 69 -14.68 4.18 7.26
CA VAL A 69 -15.23 4.22 8.62
C VAL A 69 -16.68 4.67 8.47
N LYS A 70 -17.64 3.75 8.58
CA LYS A 70 -19.05 4.13 8.66
C LYS A 70 -19.22 4.93 9.95
N LYS A 71 -19.57 6.21 9.80
CA LYS A 71 -19.86 7.13 10.90
C LYS A 71 -21.20 6.80 11.55
#